data_AF-A0A969UHM0-F1
#
_entry.id   AF-A0A969UHM0-F1
#
_cell.length_a   1.000
_cell.length_b   1.000
_cell.length_c   1.000
_cell.angle_alpha   90.00
_cell.angle_beta   90.00
_cell.angle_gamma   90.00
#
_symmetry.space_group_name_H-M   'P 1'
#
loop_
_entity.id
_entity.type
_entity.pdbx_description
1 polymer ?
#
loop_
_entity_poly.entity_id
_entity_poly.type
_entity_poly.pdbx_seq_one_letter_code
_entity_poly.pdbx_strand_id
1 'polypeptide(L)'
;MITIKESPKKVDQTVYLTGKVVHLAPFLGNGAYQIEDVTGKIWVVTTQTLPQLNQQINLKGRIKYQSLPLAKQELGDFYLIELERLSSLEQ
;
A
#
# COMPACT_ATOMS: atom_id res chain seq x y z
N MET A 1 8.55 -36.47 -18.11
CA MET A 1 9.25 -35.19 -17.83
C MET A 1 8.24 -34.09 -18.13
N ILE A 2 7.71 -33.40 -17.12
CA ILE A 2 6.65 -32.40 -17.30
C ILE A 2 7.24 -31.02 -17.02
N THR A 3 7.25 -30.19 -18.07
CA THR A 3 7.70 -28.80 -18.05
C THR A 3 6.52 -27.92 -17.63
N ILE A 4 6.52 -27.48 -16.37
CA ILE A 4 5.62 -26.41 -15.93
C ILE A 4 6.20 -25.06 -16.35
N LYS A 5 5.59 -24.42 -17.35
CA LYS A 5 5.85 -23.00 -17.67
C LYS A 5 5.23 -22.15 -16.57
N GLU A 6 6.07 -21.44 -15.83
CA GLU A 6 5.69 -20.42 -14.86
C GLU A 6 4.73 -19.41 -15.49
N SER A 7 3.45 -19.50 -15.13
CA SER A 7 2.46 -18.44 -15.38
C SER A 7 2.86 -17.21 -14.54
N PRO A 8 3.10 -16.03 -15.12
CA PRO A 8 3.43 -14.84 -14.34
C PRO A 8 2.20 -14.44 -13.52
N LYS A 9 2.28 -14.75 -12.22
CA LYS A 9 1.74 -14.02 -11.07
C LYS A 9 0.86 -12.81 -11.45
N LYS A 10 -0.46 -12.97 -11.28
CA LYS A 10 -1.44 -11.88 -11.29
C LYS A 10 -1.22 -10.96 -10.08
N VAL A 11 -0.21 -10.09 -10.11
CA VAL A 11 0.12 -9.13 -9.03
C VAL A 11 -0.73 -7.86 -9.10
N ASP A 12 -2.04 -8.07 -9.20
CA ASP A 12 -2.99 -7.02 -9.47
C ASP A 12 -4.26 -7.23 -8.65
N GLN A 13 -4.06 -7.68 -7.42
CA GLN A 13 -5.15 -7.95 -6.51
C GLN A 13 -5.59 -6.64 -5.85
N THR A 14 -6.86 -6.34 -5.99
CA THR A 14 -7.50 -5.29 -5.19
C THR A 14 -7.78 -5.87 -3.81
N VAL A 15 -7.28 -5.20 -2.79
CA VAL A 15 -7.41 -5.60 -1.39
C VAL A 15 -7.99 -4.45 -0.59
N TYR A 16 -8.63 -4.80 0.52
CA TYR A 16 -9.08 -3.86 1.52
C TYR A 16 -8.08 -3.93 2.68
N LEU A 17 -7.51 -2.79 3.04
CA LEU A 17 -6.62 -2.67 4.18
C LEU A 17 -7.23 -1.73 5.21
N THR A 18 -7.23 -2.22 6.45
CA THR A 18 -7.47 -1.42 7.63
C THR A 18 -6.15 -1.28 8.36
N GLY A 19 -5.86 -0.10 8.88
CA GLY A 19 -4.78 0.02 9.83
C GLY A 19 -4.55 1.45 10.26
N LYS A 20 -3.49 1.66 11.03
CA LYS A 20 -3.16 2.96 11.59
C LYS A 20 -2.04 3.60 10.78
N VAL A 21 -2.24 4.86 10.40
CA VAL A 21 -1.20 5.65 9.74
C VAL A 21 -0.09 5.95 10.74
N VAL A 22 1.11 5.43 10.50
CA VAL A 22 2.27 5.59 11.38
C VAL A 22 3.35 6.49 10.79
N HIS A 23 3.37 6.67 9.46
CA HIS A 23 4.27 7.60 8.79
C HIS A 23 3.59 8.27 7.60
N LEU A 24 3.99 9.51 7.31
CA LEU A 24 3.58 10.29 6.15
C LEU A 24 4.82 10.71 5.36
N ALA A 25 4.80 10.51 4.06
CA ALA A 25 5.82 10.92 3.11
C ALA A 25 5.17 11.76 2.00
N PRO A 26 5.03 13.08 2.19
CA PRO A 26 4.59 13.97 1.12
C PRO A 26 5.68 14.09 0.04
N PHE A 27 5.28 14.03 -1.23
CA PHE A 27 6.15 14.21 -2.39
C PHE A 27 5.66 15.37 -3.27
N LEU A 28 6.45 15.79 -4.25
CA LEU A 28 6.05 16.80 -5.23
C LEU A 28 4.91 16.27 -6.11
N GLY A 29 3.68 16.71 -5.82
CA GLY A 29 2.47 16.38 -6.59
C GLY A 29 1.74 15.10 -6.18
N ASN A 30 2.31 14.27 -5.29
CA ASN A 30 1.70 13.04 -4.78
C ASN A 30 2.09 12.84 -3.31
N GLY A 31 1.50 11.85 -2.64
CA GLY A 31 1.89 11.44 -1.30
C GLY A 31 2.01 9.94 -1.16
N ALA A 32 2.81 9.49 -0.20
CA ALA A 32 2.63 8.17 0.36
C ALA A 32 2.50 8.27 1.86
N TYR A 33 1.88 7.25 2.43
CA TYR A 33 1.79 7.10 3.86
C TYR A 33 1.96 5.63 4.20
N GLN A 34 2.47 5.36 5.39
CA GLN A 34 2.68 4.02 5.87
C GLN A 34 1.56 3.68 6.83
N ILE A 35 0.85 2.60 6.54
CA ILE A 35 -0.11 2.00 7.45
C ILE A 35 0.58 0.85 8.18
N GLU A 36 0.40 0.79 9.50
CA GLU A 36 0.69 -0.37 10.33
C GLU A 36 -0.62 -1.13 10.61
N ASP A 37 -0.60 -2.42 10.30
CA ASP A 37 -1.64 -3.41 10.58
C ASP A 37 -1.04 -4.60 11.37
N VAL A 38 -1.87 -5.55 11.82
CA VAL A 38 -1.43 -6.76 12.53
C VAL A 38 -0.41 -7.60 11.75
N THR A 39 -0.43 -7.50 10.42
CA THR A 39 0.50 -8.20 9.54
C THR A 39 1.87 -7.51 9.39
N GLY A 40 1.96 -6.23 9.74
CA GLY A 40 3.17 -5.42 9.56
C GLY A 40 2.87 -4.03 9.00
N LYS A 41 3.87 -3.42 8.36
CA LYS A 41 3.77 -2.06 7.82
C LYS A 41 3.84 -2.07 6.31
N ILE A 42 2.97 -1.30 5.65
CA ILE A 42 2.95 -1.17 4.20
C ILE A 42 2.87 0.29 3.77
N TRP A 43 3.57 0.60 2.69
CA TRP A 43 3.50 1.90 2.04
C TRP A 43 2.33 1.96 1.07
N VAL A 44 1.51 2.98 1.26
CA VAL A 44 0.36 3.28 0.44
C VAL A 44 0.62 4.59 -0.30
N VAL A 45 0.63 4.52 -1.62
CA VAL A 45 0.78 5.69 -2.49
C VAL A 45 -0.61 6.22 -2.81
N THR A 46 -0.80 7.52 -2.59
CA THR A 46 -2.01 8.25 -2.96
C THR A 46 -1.66 9.50 -3.75
N THR A 47 -2.46 9.81 -4.75
CA THR A 47 -2.41 11.12 -5.43
C THR A 47 -3.36 12.13 -4.80
N GLN A 48 -4.13 11.70 -3.79
CA GLN A 48 -5.09 12.50 -3.04
C GLN A 48 -4.47 13.05 -1.75
N THR A 49 -5.27 13.75 -0.96
CA THR A 49 -4.87 14.28 0.35
C THR A 49 -4.39 13.18 1.28
N LEU A 50 -3.20 13.38 1.86
CA LEU A 50 -2.64 12.47 2.85
C LEU A 50 -3.56 12.36 4.07
N PRO A 51 -3.76 11.15 4.62
CA PRO A 51 -4.48 10.96 5.88
C PRO A 51 -3.70 11.55 7.05
N GLN A 52 -4.33 11.73 8.21
CA GLN A 52 -3.64 12.24 9.38
C GLN A 52 -2.74 11.16 10.00
N LEU A 53 -1.63 11.60 10.58
CA LEU A 53 -0.76 10.72 11.37
C LEU A 53 -1.55 10.17 12.58
N ASN A 54 -1.31 8.91 12.93
CA ASN A 54 -2.02 8.17 13.98
C ASN A 54 -3.51 7.94 13.73
N GLN A 55 -4.05 8.28 12.56
CA GLN A 55 -5.43 8.01 12.20
C GLN A 55 -5.60 6.55 11.77
N GLN A 56 -6.66 5.90 12.26
CA GLN A 56 -7.08 4.61 11.74
C GLN A 56 -7.91 4.83 10.48
N ILE A 57 -7.49 4.24 9.37
CA ILE A 57 -8.17 4.37 8.09
C ILE A 57 -8.49 3.00 7.50
N ASN A 58 -9.61 2.96 6.79
CA ASN A 58 -9.94 1.86 5.90
C ASN A 58 -9.75 2.35 4.47
N LEU A 59 -9.05 1.56 3.68
CA LEU A 59 -8.90 1.84 2.27
C LEU A 59 -9.02 0.57 1.45
N LYS A 60 -9.40 0.78 0.21
CA LYS A 60 -9.31 -0.18 -0.86
C LYS A 60 -8.15 0.25 -1.74
N GLY A 61 -7.26 -0.67 -2.03
CA GLY A 61 -6.20 -0.38 -3.00
C GLY A 61 -5.66 -1.62 -3.67
N ARG A 62 -4.78 -1.38 -4.63
CA ARG A 62 -4.24 -2.43 -5.50
C ARG A 62 -2.79 -2.67 -5.09
N ILE A 63 -2.49 -3.89 -4.67
CA ILE A 63 -1.11 -4.26 -4.38
C ILE A 63 -0.37 -4.32 -5.72
N LYS A 64 0.74 -3.60 -5.80
CA LYS A 64 1.67 -3.68 -6.91
C LYS A 64 2.99 -4.24 -6.39
N TYR A 65 3.45 -5.29 -7.05
CA TYR A 65 4.77 -5.86 -6.83
C TYR A 65 5.73 -5.21 -7.80
N GLN A 66 6.66 -4.43 -7.28
CA GLN A 66 7.82 -3.98 -8.04
C GLN A 66 8.98 -3.98 -7.08
N SER A 67 9.94 -4.87 -7.32
CA SER A 67 11.23 -4.80 -6.63
C SER A 67 11.89 -3.48 -7.03
N LEU A 68 11.67 -2.45 -6.22
CA LEU A 68 12.38 -1.20 -6.33
C LEU A 68 13.81 -1.48 -5.88
N PRO A 69 14.84 -1.22 -6.70
CA PRO A 69 16.24 -1.44 -6.32
C PRO A 69 16.75 -0.39 -5.30
N LEU A 70 15.85 0.15 -4.47
CA LEU A 70 16.08 1.28 -3.60
C LEU A 70 16.17 0.78 -2.16
N ALA A 71 17.41 0.79 -1.67
CA ALA A 71 17.83 0.66 -0.29
C ALA A 71 17.92 -0.76 0.30
N LYS A 72 19.10 -0.97 0.89
CA LYS A 72 19.70 -2.17 1.47
C LYS A 72 19.01 -2.68 2.75
N GLN A 73 17.71 -2.50 2.88
CA GLN A 73 16.99 -2.75 4.12
C GLN A 73 15.51 -3.04 3.83
N GLU A 74 15.22 -4.21 3.27
CA GLU A 74 13.99 -5.00 3.56
C GLU A 74 12.64 -4.25 3.59
N LEU A 75 12.53 -3.11 2.91
CA LEU A 75 11.27 -2.40 2.74
C LEU A 75 10.53 -3.20 1.68
N GLY A 76 9.65 -4.09 2.15
CA GLY A 76 9.07 -5.18 1.36
C GLY A 76 8.68 -4.75 -0.05
N ASP A 77 8.94 -5.65 -1.01
CA ASP A 77 8.78 -5.52 -2.46
C ASP A 77 7.36 -5.13 -2.97
N PHE A 78 6.46 -4.72 -2.07
CA PHE A 78 5.05 -4.51 -2.26
C PHE A 78 4.67 -3.10 -1.79
N TYR A 79 4.12 -2.30 -2.70
CA TYR A 79 3.42 -1.07 -2.36
C TYR A 79 1.96 -1.19 -2.76
N LEU A 80 1.12 -0.39 -2.12
CA LEU A 80 -0.30 -0.38 -2.40
C LEU A 80 -0.68 0.97 -3.00
N ILE A 81 -1.38 0.94 -4.13
CA ILE A 81 -1.96 2.16 -4.71
C ILE A 81 -3.34 2.32 -4.11
N GLU A 82 -3.57 3.42 -3.39
CA GLU A 82 -4.90 3.77 -2.89
C GLU A 82 -5.84 3.95 -4.09
N LEU A 83 -6.90 3.14 -4.14
CA LEU A 83 -7.97 3.29 -5.14
C LEU A 83 -9.13 4.07 -4.54
N GLU A 84 -9.50 3.77 -3.30
CA GLU A 84 -10.63 4.39 -2.62
C GLU A 84 -10.38 4.37 -1.11
N ARG A 85 -10.56 5.52 -0.45
CA ARG A 85 -10.53 5.59 1.02
C ARG A 85 -11.94 5.45 1.54
N LEU A 86 -12.19 4.37 2.26
CA LEU A 86 -13.41 4.17 3.04
C LEU A 86 -13.25 4.97 4.33
N SER A 87 -13.29 6.30 4.19
CA SER A 87 -13.40 7.21 5.32
C SER A 87 -14.69 6.80 6.03
N SER A 88 -14.62 6.47 7.32
CA SER A 88 -15.82 6.48 8.15
C SER A 88 -16.28 7.92 8.17
N LEU A 89 -17.14 8.29 7.22
CA LEU A 89 -17.83 9.57 7.22
C LEU A 89 -18.56 9.61 8.56
N GLU A 90 -18.08 10.45 9.47
CA GLU A 90 -18.82 10.79 10.66
C GLU A 90 -20.21 11.26 10.22
N GLN A 91 -21.24 10.59 10.74
CA GLN A 91 -22.60 11.11 10.76
C GLN A 91 -22.69 12.23 11.79
#